data_AF-A0A497M2E6-F1
#
_entry.id   AF-A0A497M2E6-F1
#
_cell.length_a   1.000
_cell.length_b   1.000
_cell.length_c   1.000
_cell.angle_alpha   90.00
_cell.angle_beta   90.00
_cell.angle_gamma   90.00
#
_symmetry.space_group_name_H-M   'P 1'
#
loop_
_entity.id
_entity.type
_entity.pdbx_description
1 polymer ?
#
loop_
_entity_poly.entity_id
_entity_poly.type
_entity_poly.pdbx_seq_one_letter_code
_entity_poly.pdbx_strand_id
1 'polypeptide(L)'
;VDRPGQGRLTDEEDDRLIKYTVDGILEELLLSEKHIRDFLDDKNTICTTCLKEKHLPLIKALSKEGSSLTKDQRKKETFLNCATLAAELIPMVDNLDDDTAMKMQDTIRDIRKNMSRIMGKYPNTGVLSEKAMYLGWVPEKGVSGLTKEAEESVPPHLRFWEKDDEVERIDIRNRLAEAILSGDVVLTKDDLLYDRVSPPDPPESPSIRDDGPYKPGQRTIWSYHQNADRIEFDGILLSYGAWNGYYYPPDVIDSFDATQLIGMPVRFEHEKRKVGEYTFAKNTDDHSIYVKGWVDDPKVCELIRSGSVKGLSPKVFFKADDSRRTVKQITKIEEGSVVQNPACKVCFISWAS
;
A
#
# COMPACT_ATOMS: atom_id res chain seq x y z
N VAL A 1 -20.24 40.12 -8.24
CA VAL A 1 -19.91 39.57 -9.58
C VAL A 1 -19.52 38.12 -9.35
N ASP A 2 -20.52 37.26 -9.36
CA ASP A 2 -20.36 35.82 -9.14
C ASP A 2 -19.69 35.18 -10.36
N ARG A 3 -18.65 34.36 -10.12
CA ARG A 3 -18.08 33.53 -11.18
C ARG A 3 -18.95 32.28 -11.35
N PRO A 4 -19.44 31.97 -12.55
CA PRO A 4 -20.15 30.73 -12.82
C PRO A 4 -19.15 29.58 -12.97
N GLY A 5 -19.40 28.44 -12.32
CA GLY A 5 -18.75 27.17 -12.71
C GLY A 5 -18.10 26.29 -11.64
N GLN A 6 -18.34 26.49 -10.33
CA GLN A 6 -18.04 25.46 -9.33
C GLN A 6 -19.33 25.10 -8.60
N GLY A 7 -19.98 24.03 -9.06
CA GLY A 7 -21.03 23.40 -8.27
C GLY A 7 -20.44 23.04 -6.90
N ARG A 8 -21.07 23.55 -5.84
CA ARG A 8 -20.74 23.15 -4.47
C ARG A 8 -21.02 21.65 -4.37
N LEU A 9 -20.00 20.86 -4.03
CA LEU A 9 -20.18 19.45 -3.70
C LEU A 9 -21.15 19.32 -2.53
N THR A 10 -21.93 18.25 -2.52
CA THR A 10 -22.80 17.90 -1.40
C THR A 10 -21.96 17.43 -0.21
N ASP A 11 -22.48 17.55 1.02
CA ASP A 11 -21.74 17.12 2.23
C ASP A 11 -21.39 15.61 2.17
N GLU A 12 -22.22 14.79 1.53
CA GLU A 12 -21.95 13.35 1.30
C GLU A 12 -20.80 13.10 0.31
N GLU A 13 -20.68 13.93 -0.73
CA GLU A 13 -19.56 13.86 -1.68
C GLU A 13 -18.25 14.31 -1.02
N ASP A 14 -18.28 15.35 -0.19
CA ASP A 14 -17.12 15.81 0.59
C ASP A 14 -16.63 14.71 1.56
N ASP A 15 -17.53 14.06 2.29
CA ASP A 15 -17.18 12.97 3.22
C ASP A 15 -16.61 11.74 2.50
N ARG A 16 -17.18 11.39 1.34
CA ARG A 16 -16.66 10.31 0.48
C ARG A 16 -15.26 10.63 -0.04
N LEU A 17 -15.02 11.87 -0.47
CA LEU A 17 -13.69 12.31 -0.93
C LEU A 17 -12.68 12.33 0.22
N ILE A 18 -13.04 12.81 1.40
CA ILE A 18 -12.18 12.76 2.59
C ILE A 18 -11.78 11.32 2.89
N LYS A 19 -12.72 10.37 2.84
CA LYS A 19 -12.42 8.95 3.02
C LYS A 19 -11.39 8.44 2.01
N TYR A 20 -11.59 8.72 0.72
CA TYR A 20 -10.62 8.33 -0.32
C TYR A 20 -9.24 8.95 -0.11
N THR A 21 -9.20 10.21 0.28
CA THR A 21 -7.94 10.90 0.57
C THR A 21 -7.22 10.23 1.74
N VAL A 22 -7.92 9.89 2.83
CA VAL A 22 -7.28 9.22 3.97
C VAL A 22 -6.84 7.80 3.61
N ASP A 23 -7.68 7.02 2.95
CA ASP A 23 -7.31 5.65 2.54
C ASP A 23 -6.07 5.66 1.63
N GLY A 24 -6.01 6.58 0.65
CA GLY A 24 -4.83 6.74 -0.21
C GLY A 24 -3.58 7.20 0.55
N ILE A 25 -3.71 8.09 1.54
CA ILE A 25 -2.57 8.47 2.40
C ILE A 25 -2.06 7.27 3.20
N LEU A 26 -2.97 6.49 3.81
CA LEU A 26 -2.60 5.34 4.64
C LEU A 26 -1.87 4.26 3.84
N GLU A 27 -2.32 3.99 2.62
CA GLU A 27 -1.66 3.04 1.72
C GLU A 27 -0.25 3.50 1.34
N GLU A 28 -0.09 4.75 0.94
CA GLU A 28 1.22 5.29 0.55
C GLU A 28 2.19 5.35 1.74
N LEU A 29 1.69 5.54 2.96
CA LEU A 29 2.48 5.42 4.19
C LEU A 29 2.95 3.98 4.43
N LEU A 30 2.09 2.98 4.21
CA LEU A 30 2.46 1.55 4.31
C LEU A 30 3.51 1.17 3.26
N LEU A 31 3.36 1.64 2.02
CA LEU A 31 4.35 1.43 0.96
C LEU A 31 5.68 2.11 1.30
N SER A 32 5.64 3.32 1.84
CA SER A 32 6.83 4.04 2.31
C SER A 32 7.55 3.28 3.44
N GLU A 33 6.81 2.78 4.43
CA GLU A 33 7.37 1.98 5.53
C GLU A 33 8.00 0.68 5.02
N LYS A 34 7.37 0.01 4.06
CA LYS A 34 7.94 -1.17 3.40
C LYS A 34 9.25 -0.84 2.71
N HIS A 35 9.31 0.25 1.95
CA HIS A 35 10.54 0.66 1.27
C HIS A 35 11.71 0.92 2.24
N ILE A 36 11.42 1.51 3.40
CA ILE A 36 12.43 1.78 4.44
C ILE A 36 12.86 0.48 5.13
N ARG A 37 11.92 -0.43 5.39
CA ARG A 37 12.24 -1.74 5.97
C ARG A 37 13.10 -2.59 5.03
N ASP A 38 12.71 -2.67 3.76
CA ASP A 38 13.49 -3.35 2.72
C ASP A 38 14.93 -2.81 2.68
N PHE A 39 15.13 -1.49 2.86
CA PHE A 39 16.46 -0.88 2.94
C PHE A 39 17.26 -1.28 4.18
N LEU A 40 16.61 -1.32 5.35
CA LEU A 40 17.25 -1.75 6.60
C LEU A 40 17.64 -3.22 6.55
N ASP A 41 16.86 -4.05 5.85
CA ASP A 41 17.12 -5.49 5.68
C ASP A 41 18.19 -5.75 4.60
N ASP A 42 18.11 -5.09 3.44
CA ASP A 42 19.08 -5.17 2.35
C ASP A 42 19.20 -3.83 1.60
N LYS A 43 20.32 -3.14 1.82
CA LYS A 43 20.63 -1.82 1.25
C LYS A 43 20.58 -1.78 -0.27
N ASN A 44 20.68 -2.92 -0.97
CA ASN A 44 20.62 -3.00 -2.43
C ASN A 44 19.20 -3.15 -3.00
N THR A 45 18.18 -3.33 -2.15
CA THR A 45 16.79 -3.60 -2.58
C THR A 45 15.88 -2.36 -2.59
N ILE A 46 16.43 -1.21 -2.21
CA ILE A 46 15.65 0.04 -2.13
C ILE A 46 15.38 0.62 -3.52
N CYS A 47 14.14 1.09 -3.71
CA CYS A 47 13.81 2.07 -4.75
C CYS A 47 13.69 3.44 -4.08
N THR A 48 14.81 4.10 -3.78
CA THR A 48 14.81 5.45 -3.17
C THR A 48 14.09 6.45 -4.06
N THR A 49 14.18 6.27 -5.37
CA THR A 49 13.40 6.98 -6.38
C THR A 49 11.90 6.87 -6.14
N CYS A 50 11.38 5.68 -5.81
CA CYS A 50 9.96 5.48 -5.52
C CYS A 50 9.53 6.25 -4.26
N LEU A 51 10.35 6.21 -3.21
CA LEU A 51 10.08 6.93 -1.97
C LEU A 51 10.08 8.46 -2.21
N LYS A 52 11.10 8.96 -2.92
CA LYS A 52 11.33 10.39 -3.17
C LYS A 52 10.39 11.01 -4.20
N GLU A 53 10.12 10.31 -5.29
CA GLU A 53 9.43 10.88 -6.46
C GLU A 53 7.95 10.49 -6.53
N LYS A 54 7.54 9.43 -5.82
CA LYS A 54 6.18 8.89 -5.88
C LYS A 54 5.47 8.96 -4.52
N HIS A 55 5.91 8.19 -3.53
CA HIS A 55 5.15 7.97 -2.29
C HIS A 55 5.05 9.23 -1.43
N LEU A 56 6.20 9.81 -1.03
CA LEU A 56 6.21 11.00 -0.16
C LEU A 56 5.58 12.24 -0.83
N PRO A 57 5.83 12.52 -2.14
CA PRO A 57 5.11 13.58 -2.83
C PRO A 57 3.60 13.37 -2.91
N LEU A 58 3.13 12.13 -3.07
CA LEU A 58 1.70 11.86 -3.10
C LEU A 58 1.06 12.04 -1.72
N ILE A 59 1.66 11.48 -0.66
CA ILE A 59 1.20 11.70 0.72
C ILE A 59 1.04 13.20 0.98
N LYS A 60 2.02 14.00 0.58
CA LYS A 60 1.96 15.46 0.69
C LYS A 60 0.81 16.08 -0.10
N ALA A 61 0.58 15.63 -1.35
CA ALA A 61 -0.48 16.15 -2.21
C ALA A 61 -1.87 15.81 -1.66
N LEU A 62 -2.12 14.53 -1.35
CA LEU A 62 -3.37 14.05 -0.76
C LEU A 62 -3.63 14.74 0.58
N SER A 63 -2.61 14.91 1.43
CA SER A 63 -2.77 15.60 2.71
C SER A 63 -3.18 17.06 2.54
N LYS A 64 -2.62 17.77 1.55
CA LYS A 64 -3.10 19.13 1.23
C LYS A 64 -4.55 19.13 0.76
N GLU A 65 -4.94 18.16 -0.07
CA GLU A 65 -6.31 18.00 -0.52
C GLU A 65 -7.27 17.76 0.65
N GLY A 66 -6.95 16.79 1.52
CA GLY A 66 -7.77 16.48 2.69
C GLY A 66 -7.95 17.69 3.62
N SER A 67 -6.91 18.52 3.78
CA SER A 67 -6.99 19.76 4.55
C SER A 67 -7.94 20.81 3.95
N SER A 68 -8.14 20.77 2.63
CA SER A 68 -9.04 21.67 1.90
C SER A 68 -10.48 21.18 1.85
N LEU A 69 -10.68 19.86 1.92
CA LEU A 69 -11.99 19.21 1.92
C LEU A 69 -12.63 19.24 3.32
N THR A 70 -11.86 19.05 4.38
CA THR A 70 -12.41 18.99 5.73
C THR A 70 -12.82 20.36 6.30
N LYS A 71 -14.03 20.44 6.86
CA LYS A 71 -14.53 21.59 7.62
C LYS A 71 -14.12 21.54 9.10
N ASP A 72 -13.76 20.36 9.60
CA ASP A 72 -13.27 20.16 10.96
C ASP A 72 -11.83 20.66 11.10
N GLN A 73 -11.62 21.61 12.01
CA GLN A 73 -10.33 22.27 12.23
C GLN A 73 -9.25 21.31 12.77
N ARG A 74 -9.60 20.32 13.60
CA ARG A 74 -8.64 19.33 14.12
C ARG A 74 -8.21 18.35 13.02
N LYS A 75 -9.16 17.89 12.19
CA LYS A 75 -8.83 17.07 11.01
C LYS A 75 -7.94 17.86 10.05
N LYS A 76 -8.25 19.14 9.83
CA LYS A 76 -7.45 20.04 8.98
C LYS A 76 -6.00 20.15 9.46
N GLU A 77 -5.80 20.38 10.75
CA GLU A 77 -4.47 20.43 11.36
C GLU A 77 -3.73 19.10 11.20
N THR A 78 -4.42 17.97 11.34
CA THR A 78 -3.83 16.64 11.15
C THR A 78 -3.33 16.43 9.72
N PHE A 79 -4.15 16.79 8.72
CA PHE A 79 -3.76 16.76 7.32
C PHE A 79 -2.59 17.70 7.01
N LEU A 80 -2.61 18.93 7.51
CA LEU A 80 -1.50 19.88 7.30
C LEU A 80 -0.21 19.37 7.93
N ASN A 81 -0.27 18.80 9.13
CA ASN A 81 0.88 18.18 9.78
C ASN A 81 1.43 17.01 8.96
N CYS A 82 0.55 16.14 8.44
CA CYS A 82 0.95 15.06 7.54
C CYS A 82 1.67 15.58 6.28
N ALA A 83 1.15 16.64 5.65
CA ALA A 83 1.77 17.24 4.48
C ALA A 83 3.15 17.85 4.77
N THR A 84 3.32 18.45 5.96
CA THR A 84 4.60 19.01 6.41
C THR A 84 5.62 17.91 6.64
N LEU A 85 5.28 16.89 7.44
CA LEU A 85 6.19 15.78 7.74
C LEU A 85 6.57 15.02 6.47
N ALA A 86 5.62 14.74 5.56
CA ALA A 86 5.94 14.14 4.27
C ALA A 86 6.89 15.00 3.43
N ALA A 87 6.81 16.33 3.52
CA ALA A 87 7.74 17.23 2.83
C ALA A 87 9.15 17.21 3.43
N GLU A 88 9.27 17.06 4.75
CA GLU A 88 10.55 16.95 5.47
C GLU A 88 11.26 15.63 5.19
N LEU A 89 10.49 14.56 4.97
CA LEU A 89 11.02 13.23 4.64
C LEU A 89 11.65 13.16 3.24
N ILE A 90 11.18 13.96 2.27
CA ILE A 90 11.68 13.93 0.87
C ILE A 90 13.20 14.18 0.76
N PRO A 91 13.77 15.26 1.33
CA PRO A 91 15.21 15.50 1.27
C PRO A 91 16.03 14.49 2.10
N MET A 92 15.43 13.82 3.09
CA MET A 92 16.11 12.79 3.88
C MET A 92 16.46 11.55 3.03
N VAL A 93 15.69 11.28 1.98
CA VAL A 93 15.94 10.14 1.07
C VAL A 93 17.29 10.23 0.35
N ASP A 94 17.79 11.45 0.11
CA ASP A 94 19.03 11.67 -0.63
C ASP A 94 20.29 11.25 0.15
N ASN A 95 20.18 11.17 1.48
CA ASN A 95 21.28 10.79 2.36
C ASN A 95 20.83 9.66 3.30
N LEU A 96 20.15 8.66 2.73
CA LEU A 96 19.56 7.58 3.51
C LEU A 96 20.66 6.66 4.10
N ASP A 97 20.92 6.82 5.39
CA ASP A 97 21.66 5.89 6.24
C ASP A 97 20.71 5.20 7.24
N ASP A 98 21.23 4.27 8.05
CA ASP A 98 20.41 3.44 8.94
C ASP A 98 19.68 4.31 10.00
N ASP A 99 20.38 5.32 10.55
CA ASP A 99 19.81 6.27 11.52
C ASP A 99 18.70 7.14 10.89
N THR A 100 18.92 7.61 9.67
CA THR A 100 17.94 8.40 8.91
C THR A 100 16.74 7.54 8.55
N ALA A 101 16.96 6.30 8.10
CA ALA A 101 15.91 5.34 7.80
C ALA A 101 15.04 5.03 9.03
N MET A 102 15.64 4.80 10.20
CA MET A 102 14.89 4.61 11.45
C MET A 102 14.05 5.84 11.81
N LYS A 103 14.63 7.05 11.75
CA LYS A 103 13.88 8.30 11.99
C LYS A 103 12.71 8.49 11.03
N MET A 104 12.93 8.17 9.75
CA MET A 104 11.88 8.22 8.74
C MET A 104 10.77 7.21 9.04
N GLN A 105 11.14 5.98 9.45
CA GLN A 105 10.19 4.94 9.82
C GLN A 105 9.29 5.37 10.99
N ASP A 106 9.88 5.93 12.05
CA ASP A 106 9.14 6.42 13.22
C ASP A 106 8.20 7.58 12.83
N THR A 107 8.70 8.52 12.02
CA THR A 107 7.88 9.64 11.51
C THR A 107 6.69 9.13 10.68
N ILE A 108 6.90 8.16 9.79
CA ILE A 108 5.83 7.57 8.97
C ILE A 108 4.79 6.85 9.85
N ARG A 109 5.23 6.13 10.88
CA ARG A 109 4.32 5.47 11.85
C ARG A 109 3.47 6.49 12.59
N ASP A 110 4.07 7.57 13.06
CA ASP A 110 3.35 8.65 13.74
C ASP A 110 2.32 9.33 12.82
N ILE A 111 2.67 9.59 11.56
CA ILE A 111 1.72 10.09 10.56
C ILE A 111 0.57 9.10 10.38
N ARG A 112 0.87 7.82 10.15
CA ARG A 112 -0.15 6.77 9.90
C ARG A 112 -1.13 6.65 11.05
N LYS A 113 -0.63 6.71 12.29
CA LYS A 113 -1.43 6.72 13.52
C LYS A 113 -2.39 7.90 13.58
N ASN A 114 -1.90 9.11 13.27
CA ASN A 114 -2.72 10.31 13.27
C ASN A 114 -3.77 10.30 12.16
N MET A 115 -3.42 9.80 10.97
CA MET A 115 -4.33 9.65 9.84
C MET A 115 -5.44 8.61 10.12
N SER A 116 -5.09 7.48 10.75
CA SER A 116 -6.07 6.44 11.11
C SER A 116 -7.12 6.94 12.10
N ARG A 117 -6.75 7.89 12.99
CA ARG A 117 -7.67 8.53 13.93
C ARG A 117 -8.72 9.41 13.23
N ILE A 118 -8.41 10.01 12.09
CA ILE A 118 -9.37 10.82 11.31
C ILE A 118 -10.58 9.98 10.87
N MET A 119 -10.36 8.70 10.58
CA MET A 119 -11.40 7.78 10.12
C MET A 119 -12.18 7.08 11.24
N GLY A 120 -11.81 7.31 12.51
CA GLY A 120 -12.39 6.54 13.63
C GLY A 120 -12.08 5.04 13.58
N LYS A 121 -11.17 4.60 12.70
CA LYS A 121 -10.87 3.19 12.39
C LYS A 121 -9.97 2.50 13.42
N TYR A 122 -9.55 3.17 14.49
CA TYR A 122 -8.49 2.65 15.35
C TYR A 122 -8.89 2.51 16.83
N PRO A 123 -9.13 1.29 17.31
CA PRO A 123 -9.15 1.00 18.73
C PRO A 123 -7.72 0.92 19.29
N ASN A 124 -7.10 2.06 19.61
CA ASN A 124 -5.76 2.13 20.23
C ASN A 124 -5.78 1.80 21.74
N THR A 125 -6.41 0.72 22.17
CA THR A 125 -6.57 0.44 23.60
C THR A 125 -6.41 -1.04 23.92
N GLY A 126 -5.95 -1.33 25.14
CA GLY A 126 -5.79 -2.69 25.67
C GLY A 126 -4.88 -3.59 24.84
N VAL A 127 -5.35 -4.80 24.53
CA VAL A 127 -4.61 -5.85 23.82
C VAL A 127 -4.33 -5.55 22.33
N LEU A 128 -5.13 -4.68 21.72
CA LEU A 128 -4.96 -4.21 20.34
C LEU A 128 -4.16 -2.91 20.24
N SER A 129 -3.69 -2.39 21.39
CA SER A 129 -2.91 -1.16 21.44
C SER A 129 -1.51 -1.33 20.87
N GLU A 130 -0.96 -0.22 20.40
CA GLU A 130 0.43 -0.13 19.96
C GLU A 130 1.44 -0.54 21.04
N LYS A 131 1.16 -0.21 22.31
CA LYS A 131 1.97 -0.63 23.47
C LYS A 131 2.02 -2.16 23.58
N ALA A 132 0.89 -2.83 23.40
CA ALA A 132 0.81 -4.29 23.45
C ALA A 132 1.54 -4.95 22.27
N MET A 133 1.50 -4.35 21.08
CA MET A 133 2.24 -4.84 19.91
C MET A 133 3.75 -4.69 20.08
N TYR A 134 4.21 -3.50 20.51
CA TYR A 134 5.62 -3.22 20.74
C TYR A 134 6.27 -4.13 21.78
N LEU A 135 5.56 -4.38 22.90
CA LEU A 135 6.06 -5.23 23.97
C LEU A 135 5.98 -6.74 23.66
N GLY A 136 5.43 -7.13 22.50
CA GLY A 136 5.10 -8.52 22.22
C GLY A 136 4.10 -9.10 23.23
N TRP A 137 3.30 -8.24 23.88
CA TRP A 137 2.43 -8.64 24.97
C TRP A 137 1.06 -9.10 24.45
N VAL A 138 0.60 -10.23 24.97
CA VAL A 138 -0.75 -10.78 24.78
C VAL A 138 -1.22 -11.34 26.14
N PRO A 139 -2.51 -11.23 26.49
CA PRO A 139 -3.01 -11.81 27.73
C PRO A 139 -3.02 -13.35 27.68
N GLU A 140 -3.28 -13.95 28.86
CA GLU A 140 -3.41 -15.40 29.00
C GLU A 140 -4.57 -15.96 28.15
N LYS A 141 -4.53 -17.28 27.89
CA LYS A 141 -5.60 -17.98 27.17
C LYS A 141 -6.97 -17.71 27.82
N GLY A 142 -7.98 -17.50 26.96
CA GLY A 142 -9.35 -17.21 27.37
C GLY A 142 -9.65 -15.73 27.62
N VAL A 143 -8.67 -14.84 27.49
CA VAL A 143 -8.87 -13.38 27.66
C VAL A 143 -8.72 -12.67 26.33
N SER A 144 -9.84 -12.23 25.74
CA SER A 144 -9.86 -11.51 24.45
C SER A 144 -9.60 -10.01 24.58
N GLY A 145 -9.92 -9.40 25.73
CA GLY A 145 -9.97 -7.94 25.88
C GLY A 145 -11.16 -7.27 25.16
N LEU A 146 -12.12 -8.06 24.66
CA LEU A 146 -13.31 -7.62 23.93
C LEU A 146 -14.60 -7.90 24.73
N THR A 147 -15.71 -7.23 24.38
CA THR A 147 -17.05 -7.61 24.84
C THR A 147 -17.47 -8.95 24.23
N LYS A 148 -18.46 -9.63 24.84
CA LYS A 148 -18.93 -10.92 24.30
C LYS A 148 -19.51 -10.78 22.90
N GLU A 149 -20.28 -9.72 22.65
CA GLU A 149 -20.83 -9.45 21.32
C GLU A 149 -19.72 -9.28 20.27
N ALA A 150 -18.61 -8.65 20.64
CA ALA A 150 -17.45 -8.47 19.77
C ALA A 150 -16.64 -9.75 19.56
N GLU A 151 -16.48 -10.60 20.59
CA GLU A 151 -15.83 -11.91 20.42
C GLU A 151 -16.54 -12.78 19.36
N GLU A 152 -17.87 -12.73 19.34
CA GLU A 152 -18.69 -13.48 18.38
C GLU A 152 -18.50 -12.98 16.94
N SER A 153 -18.24 -11.68 16.75
CA SER A 153 -18.01 -11.09 15.43
C SER A 153 -16.60 -11.35 14.88
N VAL A 154 -15.63 -11.67 15.74
CA VAL A 154 -14.27 -12.02 15.29
C VAL A 154 -14.26 -13.42 14.64
N PRO A 155 -13.72 -13.56 13.41
CA PRO A 155 -13.57 -14.85 12.75
C PRO A 155 -12.74 -15.86 13.58
N PRO A 156 -13.10 -17.16 13.63
CA PRO A 156 -12.41 -18.15 14.48
C PRO A 156 -10.89 -18.23 14.31
N HIS A 157 -10.39 -18.01 13.09
CA HIS A 157 -8.96 -18.03 12.80
C HIS A 157 -8.20 -16.80 13.31
N LEU A 158 -8.90 -15.75 13.74
CA LEU A 158 -8.34 -14.52 14.34
C LEU A 158 -8.54 -14.45 15.86
N ARG A 159 -9.13 -15.48 16.48
CA ARG A 159 -9.38 -15.54 17.92
C ARG A 159 -8.15 -16.01 18.67
N PHE A 160 -7.21 -15.10 18.88
CA PHE A 160 -5.95 -15.43 19.56
C PHE A 160 -6.20 -16.03 20.97
N TRP A 161 -7.23 -15.59 21.68
CA TRP A 161 -7.53 -16.07 23.04
C TRP A 161 -7.94 -17.55 23.11
N GLU A 162 -8.22 -18.21 21.99
CA GLU A 162 -8.52 -19.65 21.94
C GLU A 162 -7.25 -20.52 21.86
N LYS A 163 -6.07 -19.93 21.65
CA LYS A 163 -4.81 -20.66 21.46
C LYS A 163 -4.00 -20.84 22.74
N ASP A 164 -3.39 -22.00 22.86
CA ASP A 164 -2.56 -22.38 24.01
C ASP A 164 -1.14 -21.79 23.95
N ASP A 165 -0.55 -21.69 22.76
CA ASP A 165 0.82 -21.19 22.58
C ASP A 165 0.88 -19.66 22.57
N GLU A 166 1.78 -19.07 23.36
CA GLU A 166 1.91 -17.62 23.49
C GLU A 166 2.42 -16.95 22.21
N VAL A 167 3.36 -17.57 21.50
CA VAL A 167 3.92 -17.03 20.26
C VAL A 167 2.85 -17.02 19.17
N GLU A 168 2.05 -18.10 19.08
CA GLU A 168 0.90 -18.19 18.19
C GLU A 168 -0.18 -17.16 18.54
N ARG A 169 -0.45 -16.93 19.84
CA ARG A 169 -1.37 -15.87 20.28
C ARG A 169 -0.92 -14.48 19.85
N ILE A 170 0.37 -14.17 19.98
CA ILE A 170 0.93 -12.87 19.56
C ILE A 170 0.75 -12.67 18.05
N ASP A 171 1.08 -13.69 17.25
CA ASP A 171 0.92 -13.66 15.79
C ASP A 171 -0.53 -13.42 15.38
N ILE A 172 -1.46 -14.20 15.94
CA ILE A 172 -2.89 -14.07 15.64
C ILE A 172 -3.45 -12.73 16.13
N ARG A 173 -3.02 -12.23 17.29
CA ARG A 173 -3.39 -10.88 17.76
C ARG A 173 -2.96 -9.81 16.77
N ASN A 174 -1.72 -9.88 16.27
CA ASN A 174 -1.23 -8.92 15.27
C ASN A 174 -2.06 -8.98 13.99
N ARG A 175 -2.39 -10.19 13.52
CA ARG A 175 -3.26 -10.41 12.35
C ARG A 175 -4.68 -9.91 12.58
N LEU A 176 -5.23 -10.03 13.78
CA LEU A 176 -6.52 -9.44 14.13
C LEU A 176 -6.45 -7.91 14.09
N ALA A 177 -5.38 -7.30 14.61
CA ALA A 177 -5.16 -5.86 14.50
C ALA A 177 -5.05 -5.41 13.03
N GLU A 178 -4.37 -6.17 12.18
CA GLU A 178 -4.29 -5.93 10.73
C GLU A 178 -5.66 -6.07 10.05
N ALA A 179 -6.44 -7.10 10.39
CA ALA A 179 -7.79 -7.31 9.86
C ALA A 179 -8.76 -6.18 10.26
N ILE A 180 -8.57 -5.58 11.45
CA ILE A 180 -9.31 -4.39 11.86
C ILE A 180 -8.89 -3.16 11.05
N LEU A 181 -7.58 -3.03 10.78
CA LEU A 181 -7.03 -1.93 9.98
C LEU A 181 -7.46 -1.99 8.51
N SER A 182 -7.51 -3.19 7.92
CA SER A 182 -8.02 -3.41 6.56
C SER A 182 -9.54 -3.25 6.46
N GLY A 183 -10.25 -3.32 7.59
CA GLY A 183 -11.71 -3.28 7.66
C GLY A 183 -12.39 -4.63 7.44
N ASP A 184 -11.62 -5.72 7.36
CA ASP A 184 -12.13 -7.10 7.30
C ASP A 184 -12.85 -7.50 8.60
N VAL A 185 -12.45 -6.88 9.72
CA VAL A 185 -13.12 -7.00 11.01
C VAL A 185 -13.51 -5.60 11.48
N VAL A 186 -14.80 -5.40 11.74
CA VAL A 186 -15.32 -4.11 12.21
C VAL A 186 -15.54 -4.18 13.72
N LEU A 187 -14.74 -3.44 14.48
CA LEU A 187 -14.89 -3.23 15.92
C LEU A 187 -15.03 -1.74 16.21
N THR A 188 -15.88 -1.41 17.18
CA THR A 188 -16.08 -0.06 17.70
C THR A 188 -15.34 0.13 19.02
N LYS A 189 -15.35 1.37 19.53
CA LYS A 189 -14.72 1.67 20.82
C LYS A 189 -15.42 0.99 22.00
N ASP A 190 -16.74 0.79 21.90
CA ASP A 190 -17.56 0.21 22.97
C ASP A 190 -17.37 -1.32 23.09
N ASP A 191 -16.74 -1.93 22.08
CA ASP A 191 -16.43 -3.36 22.02
C ASP A 191 -15.19 -3.75 22.84
N LEU A 192 -14.51 -2.78 23.49
CA LEU A 192 -13.20 -2.97 24.12
C LEU A 192 -13.27 -2.87 25.64
N LEU A 193 -12.67 -3.84 26.34
CA LEU A 193 -12.57 -3.87 27.81
C LEU A 193 -11.26 -3.25 28.31
N TYR A 194 -10.94 -2.04 27.86
CA TYR A 194 -9.62 -1.41 28.02
C TYR A 194 -9.18 -1.18 29.48
N ASP A 195 -10.12 -0.91 30.41
CA ASP A 195 -9.83 -0.71 31.83
C ASP A 195 -9.50 -2.01 32.59
N ARG A 196 -9.73 -3.17 31.96
CA ARG A 196 -9.58 -4.49 32.60
C ARG A 196 -8.42 -5.32 32.05
N VAL A 197 -7.97 -5.04 30.83
CA VAL A 197 -6.97 -5.84 30.12
C VAL A 197 -5.98 -4.92 29.42
N SER A 198 -4.84 -4.66 30.06
CA SER A 198 -3.78 -3.79 29.54
C SER A 198 -2.39 -4.36 29.84
N PRO A 199 -1.39 -4.13 28.96
CA PRO A 199 -0.03 -4.58 29.19
C PRO A 199 0.56 -3.94 30.46
N PRO A 200 1.37 -4.68 31.24
CA PRO A 200 2.10 -4.12 32.38
C PRO A 200 3.01 -2.98 31.91
N ASP A 201 3.38 -2.08 32.82
CA ASP A 201 4.35 -1.05 32.50
C ASP A 201 5.72 -1.67 32.22
N PRO A 202 6.44 -1.17 31.19
CA PRO A 202 7.72 -1.74 30.81
C PRO A 202 8.73 -1.62 31.96
N PRO A 203 9.62 -2.61 32.16
CA PRO A 203 10.76 -2.45 33.05
C PRO A 203 11.66 -1.32 32.54
N GLU A 204 12.36 -0.63 33.44
CA GLU A 204 13.15 0.59 33.14
C GLU A 204 14.32 0.39 32.13
N SER A 205 14.53 -0.82 31.58
CA SER A 205 15.57 -1.09 30.56
C SER A 205 15.24 -2.35 29.72
N PRO A 206 15.26 -2.32 28.38
CA PRO A 206 15.04 -3.50 27.55
C PRO A 206 16.35 -4.25 27.23
N SER A 207 16.38 -5.56 27.51
CA SER A 207 17.44 -6.48 27.06
C SER A 207 17.07 -7.11 25.71
N ILE A 208 17.99 -7.06 24.76
CA ILE A 208 17.86 -7.62 23.41
C ILE A 208 17.99 -9.15 23.46
N ARG A 209 17.05 -9.89 22.85
CA ARG A 209 17.19 -11.32 22.54
C ARG A 209 17.29 -11.51 21.02
N ASP A 210 18.07 -12.51 20.65
CA ASP A 210 18.70 -12.75 19.35
C ASP A 210 18.28 -14.16 18.89
N ASP A 211 17.28 -14.24 18.01
CA ASP A 211 16.60 -15.49 17.69
C ASP A 211 16.26 -15.59 16.18
N GLY A 212 17.27 -15.94 15.36
CA GLY A 212 17.19 -16.88 14.21
C GLY A 212 16.27 -16.61 12.98
N PRO A 213 16.48 -17.35 11.86
CA PRO A 213 15.87 -17.01 10.58
C PRO A 213 14.62 -17.85 10.25
N TYR A 214 13.45 -17.22 10.26
CA TYR A 214 12.26 -17.53 9.44
C TYR A 214 11.23 -16.42 9.66
N LYS A 215 10.49 -15.92 8.64
CA LYS A 215 9.04 -15.60 8.77
C LYS A 215 8.27 -15.55 7.43
N PRO A 216 6.98 -15.94 7.43
CA PRO A 216 6.09 -16.01 6.25
C PRO A 216 5.59 -14.63 5.81
N GLY A 217 5.32 -14.47 4.51
CA GLY A 217 4.93 -13.18 3.91
C GLY A 217 5.50 -12.90 2.52
N GLN A 218 6.30 -13.82 1.97
CA GLN A 218 6.69 -13.73 0.56
C GLN A 218 5.45 -13.93 -0.31
N ARG A 219 4.92 -12.83 -0.89
CA ARG A 219 4.03 -12.88 -2.06
C ARG A 219 4.82 -13.57 -3.19
N THR A 220 4.69 -14.89 -3.31
CA THR A 220 5.08 -15.60 -4.51
C THR A 220 4.08 -15.21 -5.58
N ILE A 221 4.49 -14.37 -6.52
CA ILE A 221 3.75 -14.12 -7.76
C ILE A 221 4.67 -14.65 -8.87
N TRP A 222 4.12 -15.00 -10.03
CA TRP A 222 4.82 -15.36 -11.26
C TRP A 222 5.35 -16.82 -11.35
N SER A 223 4.89 -17.52 -12.37
CA SER A 223 5.39 -18.83 -12.80
C SER A 223 5.51 -18.83 -14.34
N TYR A 224 6.64 -19.26 -14.88
CA TYR A 224 6.89 -19.36 -16.32
C TYR A 224 6.69 -20.80 -16.84
N HIS A 225 6.20 -20.93 -18.07
CA HIS A 225 6.19 -22.18 -18.83
C HIS A 225 7.11 -22.09 -20.05
N GLN A 226 8.15 -22.92 -20.05
CA GLN A 226 9.19 -22.90 -21.08
C GLN A 226 8.72 -23.58 -22.37
N ASN A 227 8.48 -22.77 -23.42
CA ASN A 227 8.43 -23.18 -24.81
C ASN A 227 9.57 -22.48 -25.56
N ALA A 228 10.32 -23.23 -26.37
CA ALA A 228 11.69 -22.89 -26.81
C ALA A 228 11.90 -21.48 -27.42
N ASP A 229 10.88 -20.86 -28.02
CA ASP A 229 11.01 -19.62 -28.80
C ASP A 229 10.32 -18.39 -28.19
N ARG A 230 9.61 -18.52 -27.05
CA ARG A 230 8.89 -17.40 -26.43
C ARG A 230 8.88 -17.45 -24.90
N ILE A 231 8.80 -16.27 -24.30
CA ILE A 231 8.63 -16.10 -22.86
C ILE A 231 7.21 -15.61 -22.59
N GLU A 232 6.41 -16.44 -21.91
CA GLU A 232 5.08 -16.07 -21.45
C GLU A 232 5.18 -15.37 -20.09
N PHE A 233 4.35 -14.36 -19.84
CA PHE A 233 4.32 -13.59 -18.61
C PHE A 233 2.88 -13.28 -18.17
N ASP A 234 2.66 -13.06 -16.88
CA ASP A 234 1.36 -12.69 -16.32
C ASP A 234 1.46 -11.78 -15.10
N GLY A 235 0.78 -10.63 -15.07
CA GLY A 235 1.10 -9.61 -14.07
C GLY A 235 0.12 -8.46 -13.91
N ILE A 236 0.39 -7.57 -12.97
CA ILE A 236 -0.34 -6.31 -12.83
C ILE A 236 0.32 -5.24 -13.70
N LEU A 237 -0.45 -4.70 -14.65
CA LEU A 237 -0.02 -3.61 -15.53
C LEU A 237 -0.21 -2.25 -14.85
N LEU A 238 -1.31 -2.05 -14.14
CA LEU A 238 -1.67 -0.83 -13.44
C LEU A 238 -2.51 -1.19 -12.22
N SER A 239 -2.27 -0.56 -11.08
CA SER A 239 -3.10 -0.68 -9.86
C SER A 239 -3.68 0.68 -9.52
N TYR A 240 -4.75 0.72 -8.71
CA TYR A 240 -5.11 1.94 -8.02
C TYR A 240 -3.93 2.43 -7.14
N GLY A 241 -3.89 3.73 -6.82
CA GLY A 241 -2.79 4.35 -6.06
C GLY A 241 -2.00 5.41 -6.85
N ALA A 242 -0.87 5.89 -6.34
CA ALA A 242 -0.04 6.87 -7.08
C ALA A 242 0.67 6.26 -8.29
N TRP A 243 0.62 6.93 -9.43
CA TRP A 243 1.51 6.66 -10.56
C TRP A 243 1.91 7.96 -11.25
N ASN A 244 3.20 8.13 -11.54
CA ASN A 244 3.73 9.27 -12.28
C ASN A 244 3.26 10.64 -11.73
N GLY A 245 3.17 10.75 -10.40
CA GLY A 245 2.75 11.97 -9.71
C GLY A 245 1.24 12.25 -9.71
N TYR A 246 0.41 11.32 -10.19
CA TYR A 246 -1.06 11.38 -10.12
C TYR A 246 -1.62 10.20 -9.31
N TYR A 247 -2.69 10.41 -8.54
CA TYR A 247 -3.45 9.34 -7.90
C TYR A 247 -4.45 8.75 -8.88
N TYR A 248 -4.51 7.42 -8.98
CA TYR A 248 -5.46 6.65 -9.77
C TYR A 248 -6.48 6.02 -8.83
N PRO A 249 -7.69 6.60 -8.72
CA PRO A 249 -8.72 6.06 -7.85
C PRO A 249 -9.19 4.65 -8.27
N PRO A 250 -9.63 3.82 -7.31
CA PRO A 250 -10.23 2.52 -7.59
C PRO A 250 -11.30 2.53 -8.70
N ASP A 251 -12.26 3.44 -8.62
CA ASP A 251 -13.37 3.56 -9.57
C ASP A 251 -12.91 3.96 -10.98
N VAL A 252 -11.78 4.67 -11.08
CA VAL A 252 -11.16 5.02 -12.37
C VAL A 252 -10.46 3.80 -12.98
N ILE A 253 -9.84 2.95 -12.15
CA ILE A 253 -9.27 1.69 -12.63
C ILE A 253 -10.38 0.74 -13.07
N ASP A 254 -11.40 0.56 -12.23
CA ASP A 254 -12.52 -0.37 -12.47
C ASP A 254 -13.36 0.02 -13.69
N SER A 255 -13.49 1.32 -13.97
CA SER A 255 -14.22 1.82 -15.13
C SER A 255 -13.46 1.70 -16.45
N PHE A 256 -12.16 1.42 -16.42
CA PHE A 256 -11.40 1.13 -17.62
C PHE A 256 -11.62 -0.32 -18.06
N ASP A 257 -12.16 -0.52 -19.26
CA ASP A 257 -12.33 -1.82 -19.88
C ASP A 257 -10.96 -2.43 -20.26
N ALA A 258 -10.42 -3.25 -19.36
CA ALA A 258 -9.12 -3.90 -19.55
C ALA A 258 -9.08 -4.82 -20.78
N THR A 259 -10.20 -5.32 -21.28
CA THR A 259 -10.22 -6.27 -22.41
C THR A 259 -9.69 -5.64 -23.70
N GLN A 260 -9.68 -4.31 -23.80
CA GLN A 260 -9.07 -3.55 -24.89
C GLN A 260 -7.56 -3.75 -25.02
N LEU A 261 -6.91 -4.27 -23.97
CA LEU A 261 -5.48 -4.59 -23.99
C LEU A 261 -5.18 -5.89 -24.74
N ILE A 262 -6.18 -6.76 -24.97
CA ILE A 262 -5.97 -8.05 -25.66
C ILE A 262 -5.60 -7.79 -27.12
N GLY A 263 -4.50 -8.39 -27.57
CA GLY A 263 -3.92 -8.17 -28.91
C GLY A 263 -3.06 -6.92 -29.02
N MET A 264 -2.92 -6.12 -27.96
CA MET A 264 -2.02 -4.96 -27.98
C MET A 264 -0.54 -5.41 -27.99
N PRO A 265 0.34 -4.67 -28.71
CA PRO A 265 1.75 -5.00 -28.75
C PRO A 265 2.41 -4.77 -27.39
N VAL A 266 3.21 -5.75 -26.97
CA VAL A 266 4.19 -5.57 -25.88
C VAL A 266 5.43 -4.94 -26.48
N ARG A 267 5.99 -3.96 -25.77
CA ARG A 267 7.21 -3.24 -26.16
C ARG A 267 8.30 -3.43 -25.12
N PHE A 268 9.52 -3.07 -25.46
CA PHE A 268 10.62 -2.96 -24.52
C PHE A 268 10.94 -1.48 -24.29
N GLU A 269 10.99 -1.02 -23.05
CA GLU A 269 11.36 0.37 -22.69
C GLU A 269 10.61 1.47 -23.47
N HIS A 270 9.33 1.25 -23.78
CA HIS A 270 8.50 2.18 -24.55
C HIS A 270 9.04 2.51 -25.96
N GLU A 271 9.87 1.61 -26.52
CA GLU A 271 10.35 1.73 -27.89
C GLU A 271 9.28 1.38 -28.92
N LYS A 272 9.37 1.98 -30.11
CA LYS A 272 8.43 1.72 -31.23
C LYS A 272 8.44 0.27 -31.74
N ARG A 273 9.41 -0.54 -31.35
CA ARG A 273 9.51 -1.95 -31.74
C ARG A 273 8.54 -2.81 -30.91
N LYS A 274 7.73 -3.62 -31.58
CA LYS A 274 6.96 -4.70 -30.97
C LYS A 274 7.91 -5.85 -30.64
N VAL A 275 7.81 -6.38 -29.42
CA VAL A 275 8.62 -7.51 -28.93
C VAL A 275 7.77 -8.68 -28.46
N GLY A 276 6.44 -8.52 -28.52
CA GLY A 276 5.49 -9.45 -27.95
C GLY A 276 4.04 -8.97 -28.08
N GLU A 277 3.11 -9.66 -27.43
CA GLU A 277 1.69 -9.33 -27.46
C GLU A 277 0.96 -9.74 -26.16
N TYR A 278 -0.03 -8.94 -25.78
CA TYR A 278 -0.95 -9.28 -24.69
C TYR A 278 -2.02 -10.26 -25.17
N THR A 279 -2.22 -11.34 -24.44
CA THR A 279 -3.18 -12.42 -24.76
C THR A 279 -4.40 -12.42 -23.83
N PHE A 280 -4.31 -11.75 -22.69
CA PHE A 280 -5.38 -11.68 -21.71
C PHE A 280 -5.27 -10.38 -20.92
N ALA A 281 -6.42 -9.82 -20.53
CA ALA A 281 -6.48 -8.70 -19.61
C ALA A 281 -7.83 -8.67 -18.87
N LYS A 282 -7.82 -8.30 -17.58
CA LYS A 282 -9.02 -8.09 -16.77
C LYS A 282 -8.76 -7.07 -15.66
N ASN A 283 -9.82 -6.43 -15.20
CA ASN A 283 -9.84 -5.76 -13.90
C ASN A 283 -9.96 -6.82 -12.79
N THR A 284 -9.37 -6.56 -11.64
CA THR A 284 -9.37 -7.44 -10.47
C THR A 284 -10.08 -6.79 -9.30
N ASP A 285 -10.53 -7.61 -8.32
CA ASP A 285 -11.30 -7.13 -7.16
C ASP A 285 -10.50 -6.19 -6.25
N ASP A 286 -9.16 -6.23 -6.33
CA ASP A 286 -8.23 -5.31 -5.68
C ASP A 286 -7.94 -4.05 -6.52
N HIS A 287 -8.86 -3.69 -7.43
CA HIS A 287 -8.81 -2.47 -8.25
C HIS A 287 -7.51 -2.34 -9.06
N SER A 288 -7.12 -3.44 -9.71
CA SER A 288 -5.95 -3.51 -10.58
C SER A 288 -6.30 -4.03 -11.97
N ILE A 289 -5.40 -3.80 -12.93
CA ILE A 289 -5.45 -4.34 -14.28
C ILE A 289 -4.43 -5.47 -14.38
N TYR A 290 -4.92 -6.71 -14.37
CA TYR A 290 -4.12 -7.90 -14.58
C TYR A 290 -4.05 -8.25 -16.07
N VAL A 291 -2.88 -8.62 -16.55
CA VAL A 291 -2.60 -8.95 -17.95
C VAL A 291 -1.79 -10.23 -18.09
N LYS A 292 -1.95 -10.94 -19.21
CA LYS A 292 -1.01 -11.98 -19.67
C LYS A 292 -0.53 -11.65 -21.06
N GLY A 293 0.65 -12.10 -21.40
CA GLY A 293 1.20 -11.95 -22.74
C GLY A 293 2.42 -12.82 -22.97
N TRP A 294 3.08 -12.59 -24.10
CA TRP A 294 4.33 -13.24 -24.44
C TRP A 294 5.30 -12.26 -25.09
N VAL A 295 6.59 -12.60 -25.01
CA VAL A 295 7.71 -11.92 -25.68
C VAL A 295 8.46 -12.97 -26.49
N ASP A 296 8.71 -12.73 -27.77
CA ASP A 296 9.46 -13.64 -28.67
C ASP A 296 10.75 -13.00 -29.22
N ASP A 297 11.00 -11.74 -28.88
CA ASP A 297 12.18 -11.03 -29.33
C ASP A 297 13.45 -11.62 -28.71
N PRO A 298 14.42 -12.14 -29.51
CA PRO A 298 15.56 -12.87 -28.96
C PRO A 298 16.40 -12.04 -27.98
N LYS A 299 16.59 -10.75 -28.26
CA LYS A 299 17.40 -9.85 -27.41
C LYS A 299 16.70 -9.55 -26.09
N VAL A 300 15.39 -9.31 -26.15
CA VAL A 300 14.61 -9.04 -24.93
C VAL A 300 14.46 -10.32 -24.11
N CYS A 301 14.28 -11.48 -24.75
CA CYS A 301 14.25 -12.77 -24.07
C CYS A 301 15.55 -13.04 -23.32
N GLU A 302 16.71 -12.68 -23.89
CA GLU A 302 17.99 -12.79 -23.19
C GLU A 302 18.06 -11.87 -21.96
N LEU A 303 17.65 -10.61 -22.09
CA LEU A 303 17.59 -9.66 -20.97
C LEU A 303 16.62 -10.09 -19.87
N ILE A 304 15.51 -10.72 -20.25
CA ILE A 304 14.57 -11.33 -19.32
C ILE A 304 15.24 -12.48 -18.56
N ARG A 305 15.86 -13.43 -19.29
CA ARG A 305 16.51 -14.60 -18.68
C ARG A 305 17.67 -14.21 -17.77
N SER A 306 18.36 -13.12 -18.07
CA SER A 306 19.43 -12.59 -17.20
C SER A 306 18.90 -11.82 -15.99
N GLY A 307 17.57 -11.67 -15.82
CA GLY A 307 16.95 -10.90 -14.74
C GLY A 307 17.07 -9.38 -14.89
N SER A 308 17.50 -8.88 -16.05
CA SER A 308 17.67 -7.45 -16.30
C SER A 308 16.33 -6.74 -16.48
N VAL A 309 15.35 -7.41 -17.08
CA VAL A 309 13.95 -6.93 -17.12
C VAL A 309 13.31 -7.21 -15.77
N LYS A 310 12.70 -6.20 -15.17
CA LYS A 310 12.17 -6.31 -13.80
C LYS A 310 10.68 -6.15 -13.72
N GLY A 311 9.98 -5.65 -14.75
CA GLY A 311 8.54 -5.43 -14.64
C GLY A 311 7.83 -4.96 -15.90
N LEU A 312 6.59 -4.52 -15.69
CA LEU A 312 5.74 -3.88 -16.70
C LEU A 312 5.60 -2.37 -16.45
N SER A 313 5.37 -1.61 -17.51
CA SER A 313 5.06 -0.19 -17.45
C SER A 313 4.08 0.19 -18.56
N PRO A 314 2.88 0.69 -18.23
CA PRO A 314 1.94 1.17 -19.21
C PRO A 314 2.22 2.62 -19.60
N LYS A 315 1.93 2.95 -20.87
CA LYS A 315 1.77 4.35 -21.29
C LYS A 315 0.29 4.70 -21.27
N VAL A 316 -0.10 5.46 -20.26
CA VAL A 316 -1.50 5.80 -19.97
C VAL A 316 -1.80 7.22 -20.39
N PHE A 317 -2.87 7.40 -21.15
CA PHE A 317 -3.52 8.69 -21.41
C PHE A 317 -4.74 8.80 -20.51
N PHE A 318 -4.89 9.95 -19.88
CA PHE A 318 -5.94 10.16 -18.90
C PHE A 318 -6.37 11.62 -18.85
N LYS A 319 -7.56 11.84 -18.30
CA LYS A 319 -8.02 13.16 -17.84
C LYS A 319 -7.82 13.23 -16.33
N ALA A 320 -7.25 14.32 -15.84
CA ALA A 320 -7.03 14.51 -14.42
C ALA A 320 -7.59 15.84 -13.93
N ASP A 321 -7.79 15.91 -12.62
CA ASP A 321 -7.78 17.16 -11.88
C ASP A 321 -6.33 17.55 -11.61
N ASP A 322 -5.74 18.45 -12.40
CA ASP A 322 -4.35 18.85 -12.19
C ASP A 322 -4.14 19.59 -10.87
N SER A 323 -5.18 20.23 -10.34
CA SER A 323 -5.11 20.90 -9.04
C SER A 323 -5.02 19.90 -7.88
N ARG A 324 -5.68 18.75 -8.02
CA ARG A 324 -5.70 17.67 -7.02
C ARG A 324 -4.76 16.52 -7.35
N ARG A 325 -4.09 16.58 -8.51
CA ARG A 325 -3.28 15.49 -9.09
C ARG A 325 -4.00 14.14 -9.04
N THR A 326 -5.31 14.14 -9.30
CA THR A 326 -6.14 12.92 -9.25
C THR A 326 -6.69 12.64 -10.63
N VAL A 327 -6.52 11.42 -11.11
CA VAL A 327 -7.07 10.96 -12.38
C VAL A 327 -8.59 10.86 -12.25
N LYS A 328 -9.32 11.39 -13.23
CA LYS A 328 -10.79 11.30 -13.32
C LYS A 328 -11.24 10.23 -14.30
N GLN A 329 -10.41 9.91 -15.29
CA GLN A 329 -10.73 8.95 -16.33
C GLN A 329 -9.45 8.50 -17.04
N ILE A 330 -9.25 7.19 -17.17
CA ILE A 330 -8.29 6.65 -18.14
C ILE A 330 -8.95 6.71 -19.52
N THR A 331 -8.39 7.49 -20.43
CA THR A 331 -8.94 7.63 -21.78
C THR A 331 -8.43 6.55 -22.71
N LYS A 332 -7.17 6.13 -22.52
CA LYS A 332 -6.54 5.07 -23.31
C LYS A 332 -5.29 4.57 -22.61
N ILE A 333 -5.03 3.27 -22.67
CA ILE A 333 -3.68 2.73 -22.51
C ILE A 333 -3.15 2.48 -23.91
N GLU A 334 -2.06 3.15 -24.29
CA GLU A 334 -1.52 3.08 -25.65
C GLU A 334 -0.60 1.88 -25.87
N GLU A 335 0.08 1.47 -24.81
CA GLU A 335 1.02 0.36 -24.81
C GLU A 335 1.28 -0.10 -23.37
N GLY A 336 1.72 -1.34 -23.24
CA GLY A 336 2.39 -1.84 -22.07
C GLY A 336 3.76 -2.40 -22.46
N SER A 337 4.79 -1.98 -21.73
CA SER A 337 6.18 -2.30 -22.00
C SER A 337 6.72 -3.22 -20.91
N VAL A 338 7.53 -4.21 -21.30
CA VAL A 338 8.49 -4.83 -20.38
C VAL A 338 9.65 -3.85 -20.18
N VAL A 339 10.03 -3.63 -18.91
CA VAL A 339 11.00 -2.61 -18.52
C VAL A 339 11.97 -3.13 -17.47
N GLN A 340 13.18 -2.61 -17.47
CA GLN A 340 14.22 -2.87 -16.49
C GLN A 340 13.98 -2.10 -15.19
N ASN A 341 13.39 -0.92 -15.28
CA ASN A 341 13.11 -0.04 -14.14
C ASN A 341 11.62 0.34 -14.10
N PRO A 342 10.72 -0.59 -13.74
CA PRO A 342 9.31 -0.27 -13.58
C PRO A 342 9.10 0.73 -12.44
N ALA A 343 8.18 1.67 -12.64
CA ALA A 343 7.87 2.73 -11.68
C ALA A 343 7.24 2.25 -10.35
N CYS A 344 6.89 0.95 -10.24
CA CYS A 344 6.31 0.37 -9.04
C CYS A 344 6.65 -1.12 -8.87
N LYS A 345 6.90 -1.55 -7.62
CA LYS A 345 7.09 -2.97 -7.25
C LYS A 345 5.87 -3.85 -7.56
N VAL A 346 4.67 -3.28 -7.66
CA VAL A 346 3.44 -4.01 -8.05
C VAL A 346 3.50 -4.53 -9.48
N CYS A 347 4.27 -3.86 -10.35
CA CYS A 347 4.49 -4.30 -11.73
C CYS A 347 5.73 -5.18 -11.89
N PHE A 348 6.42 -5.58 -10.80
CA PHE A 348 7.66 -6.35 -10.94
C PHE A 348 7.37 -7.78 -11.38
N ILE A 349 8.03 -8.24 -12.44
CA ILE A 349 8.02 -9.64 -12.88
C ILE A 349 8.97 -10.43 -11.98
N SER A 350 8.49 -11.52 -11.36
CA SER A 350 9.39 -12.53 -10.78
C SER A 350 9.70 -13.59 -11.82
N TRP A 351 10.97 -13.98 -11.85
CA TRP A 351 11.48 -14.98 -12.77
C TRP A 351 11.64 -16.27 -11.99
N ALA A 352 10.90 -17.31 -12.37
CA ALA A 352 11.15 -18.64 -11.84
C ALA A 352 12.55 -19.09 -12.29
N SER A 353 13.45 -19.29 -11.33
CA SER A 353 14.77 -19.86 -11.53
C SER A 353 14.70 -21.33 -11.87
#